data_AF-A0A7X6SQB8-F1
#
_entry.id   AF-A0A7X6SQB8-F1
#
_cell.length_a   1.000
_cell.length_b   1.000
_cell.length_c   1.000
_cell.angle_alpha   90.00
_cell.angle_beta   90.00
_cell.angle_gamma   90.00
#
_symmetry.space_group_name_H-M   'P 1'
#
loop_
_entity.id
_entity.type
_entity.pdbx_description
1 polymer ?
#
loop_
_entity_poly.entity_id
_entity_poly.type
_entity_poly.pdbx_seq_one_letter_code
_entity_poly.pdbx_strand_id
1 'polypeptide(L)' 'MSLKKFILSKLFLKQLGIAFLITIGTILLLMLSLNIYTRHGQAVPVPDFTGLNMEETRALAKKSRMKYQVTDSV' A
#
# COMPACT_ATOMS: atom_id res chain seq x y z
N MET A 1 -0.22 -43.82 18.83
CA MET A 1 0.76 -43.19 17.89
C MET A 1 1.57 -42.16 18.67
N SER A 2 2.89 -42.10 18.47
CA SER A 2 3.74 -41.11 19.13
C SER A 2 3.69 -39.77 18.38
N LEU A 3 3.63 -38.65 19.10
CA LEU A 3 3.55 -37.29 18.54
C LEU A 3 4.65 -37.02 17.48
N LYS A 4 5.87 -37.50 17.74
CA LYS A 4 7.01 -37.36 16.82
C LYS A 4 6.75 -38.05 15.48
N LYS A 5 6.14 -39.24 15.49
CA LYS A 5 5.81 -39.99 14.27
C LYS A 5 4.68 -39.33 13.47
N PHE A 6 3.77 -38.64 14.14
CA PHE A 6 2.69 -37.89 13.48
C PHE A 6 3.20 -36.66 12.73
N ILE A 7 4.04 -35.84 13.38
CA ILE A 7 4.62 -34.62 12.77
C ILE A 7 5.51 -34.99 11.57
N LEU A 8 6.26 -36.10 11.66
CA LEU A 8 7.08 -36.60 10.56
C LEU A 8 6.30 -37.41 9.51
N SER A 9 4.99 -37.55 9.66
CA SER A 9 4.19 -38.30 8.69
C SER A 9 4.09 -37.54 7.36
N LYS A 10 4.10 -38.28 6.25
CA LYS A 10 3.95 -37.71 4.89
C LYS A 10 2.67 -36.89 4.76
N LEU A 11 1.60 -37.34 5.40
CA LEU A 11 0.30 -36.67 5.36
C LEU A 11 0.35 -35.31 6.07
N PHE A 12 0.93 -35.25 7.27
CA PHE A 12 1.09 -33.99 7.99
C PHE A 12 1.96 -33.00 7.21
N LEU A 13 3.13 -33.44 6.73
CA LEU A 13 4.04 -32.59 5.97
C LEU A 13 3.43 -32.08 4.65
N LYS A 14 2.62 -32.89 3.97
CA LYS A 14 1.89 -32.47 2.76
C LYS A 14 0.89 -31.37 3.08
N GLN A 15 0.07 -31.53 4.12
CA GLN A 15 -0.91 -30.51 4.50
C GLN A 15 -0.24 -29.23 5.00
N LEU A 16 0.86 -29.36 5.75
CA LEU A 16 1.66 -28.22 6.19
C LEU A 16 2.22 -27.43 5.00
N GLY A 17 2.74 -28.12 3.98
CA GLY A 17 3.20 -27.48 2.75
C GLY A 17 2.09 -26.75 2.00
N ILE A 18 0.90 -27.34 1.89
CA ILE A 18 -0.27 -26.71 1.26
C ILE A 18 -0.71 -25.48 2.06
N ALA A 19 -0.79 -25.57 3.39
CA ALA A 19 -1.15 -24.44 4.25
C ALA A 19 -0.17 -23.27 4.09
N PHE A 20 1.13 -23.57 4.00
CA PHE A 20 2.16 -22.57 3.77
C PHE A 20 2.01 -21.91 2.39
N LEU A 21 1.75 -22.69 1.34
CA LEU A 21 1.48 -22.19 0.00
C LEU A 21 0.25 -21.26 -0.05
N ILE A 22 -0.85 -21.65 0.59
CA ILE A 22 -2.06 -20.83 0.68
C ILE A 22 -1.78 -19.53 1.43
N THR A 23 -1.04 -19.60 2.54
CA THR A 23 -0.70 -18.43 3.37
C THR A 23 0.13 -17.43 2.56
N ILE A 24 1.21 -17.90 1.91
CA ILE A 24 2.04 -17.04 1.06
C ILE A 24 1.21 -16.49 -0.10
N GLY A 25 0.43 -17.33 -0.78
CA GLY A 25 -0.43 -16.90 -1.88
C GLY A 25 -1.39 -15.80 -1.46
N THR A 26 -1.99 -15.92 -0.27
CA THR A 26 -2.89 -14.91 0.30
C THR A 26 -2.17 -13.61 0.61
N ILE A 27 -0.98 -13.66 1.21
CA ILE A 27 -0.17 -12.46 1.49
C ILE A 27 0.20 -11.75 0.19
N LEU A 28 0.65 -12.48 -0.83
CA LEU A 28 0.98 -11.92 -2.14
C LEU A 28 -0.24 -11.28 -2.81
N LEU A 29 -1.39 -11.96 -2.75
CA LEU A 29 -2.64 -11.43 -3.29
C LEU A 29 -3.05 -10.15 -2.57
N LEU A 30 -2.98 -10.10 -1.23
CA LEU A 30 -3.27 -8.91 -0.45
C LEU A 30 -2.32 -7.75 -0.82
N MET A 31 -1.01 -8.00 -0.92
CA MET A 31 -0.05 -6.97 -1.32
C MET A 31 -0.35 -6.42 -2.72
N LEU A 32 -0.70 -7.30 -3.67
CA LEU A 32 -1.10 -6.88 -5.01
C LEU A 32 -2.40 -6.07 -4.98
N SER A 33 -3.41 -6.50 -4.21
CA SER A 33 -4.66 -5.77 -4.03
C SER A 33 -4.43 -4.39 -3.41
N LEU A 34 -3.58 -4.28 -2.38
CA LEU A 34 -3.22 -3.01 -1.76
C LEU A 34 -2.54 -2.08 -2.75
N ASN A 35 -1.60 -2.60 -3.55
CA ASN A 35 -0.91 -1.82 -4.57
C ASN A 35 -1.90 -1.21 -5.57
N ILE A 36 -2.85 -2.01 -6.07
CA ILE A 36 -3.84 -1.55 -7.05
C ILE A 36 -4.85 -0.58 -6.43
N TYR A 37 -5.46 -0.97 -5.30
CA TYR A 37 -6.58 -0.22 -4.74
C TYR A 37 -6.14 1.08 -4.05
N THR A 38 -5.06 1.01 -3.26
CA THR A 38 -4.62 2.15 -2.45
C THR A 38 -3.49 2.94 -3.10
N ARG A 39 -2.95 2.47 -4.23
CA ARG A 39 -1.67 2.97 -4.78
C ARG A 39 -0.57 2.87 -3.72
N HIS A 40 -0.54 1.74 -3.01
CA HIS A 40 0.35 1.55 -1.87
C HIS A 40 1.82 1.79 -2.27
N GLY A 41 2.52 2.62 -1.50
CA GLY A 41 3.90 3.00 -1.79
C GLY A 41 4.08 4.08 -2.87
N GLN A 42 3.00 4.62 -3.43
CA GLN A 42 3.08 5.77 -4.33
C GLN A 42 2.82 7.07 -3.56
N ALA A 43 3.69 8.05 -3.75
CA ALA A 43 3.49 9.42 -3.27
C ALA A 43 3.23 10.34 -4.46
N VAL A 44 2.30 11.28 -4.32
CA VAL A 44 2.07 12.32 -5.32
C VAL A 44 2.86 13.56 -4.88
N PRO A 45 3.82 14.04 -5.69
CA PRO A 45 4.58 15.24 -5.34
C PRO A 45 3.65 16.46 -5.32
N VAL A 46 3.73 17.23 -4.24
CA VAL A 46 2.96 18.47 -4.08
C VAL A 46 3.86 19.67 -4.40
N PRO A 47 3.32 20.69 -5.11
CA PRO A 47 4.08 21.92 -5.37
C PRO A 47 4.32 22.69 -4.08
N ASP A 48 5.48 23.34 -4.00
CA ASP A 48 5.73 24.34 -2.97
C ASP A 48 5.11 25.67 -3.41
N PHE A 49 4.30 26.26 -2.55
CA PHE A 49 3.65 27.56 -2.78
C PHE A 49 4.30 28.70 -2.00
N THR A 50 5.36 28.42 -1.23
CA THR A 50 6.05 29.41 -0.38
C THR A 50 6.64 30.53 -1.22
N GLY A 51 6.38 31.78 -0.83
CA GLY A 51 6.90 32.97 -1.50
C GLY A 51 6.22 33.34 -2.82
N LEU A 52 5.24 32.57 -3.28
CA LEU A 52 4.47 32.90 -4.48
C LEU A 52 3.36 33.91 -4.18
N ASN A 53 3.09 34.78 -5.13
CA ASN A 53 1.88 35.61 -5.11
C ASN A 53 0.64 34.81 -5.57
N MET A 54 -0.55 35.37 -5.40
CA MET A 54 -1.82 34.69 -5.68
C MET A 54 -1.99 34.22 -7.12
N GLU A 55 -1.49 34.97 -8.10
CA GLU A 55 -1.59 34.59 -9.52
C GLU A 55 -0.61 33.44 -9.84
N GLU A 56 0.60 33.48 -9.29
CA GLU A 56 1.59 32.41 -9.39
C GLU A 56 1.10 31.11 -8.74
N THR A 57 0.53 31.19 -7.53
CA THR A 57 -0.10 30.06 -6.84
C THR A 57 -1.23 29.47 -7.67
N ARG A 58 -2.11 30.30 -8.24
CA ARG A 58 -3.22 29.83 -9.09
C ARG A 58 -2.70 29.11 -10.34
N ALA A 59 -1.70 29.66 -11.00
CA ALA A 59 -1.10 29.06 -12.20
C ALA A 59 -0.43 27.72 -11.87
N LEU A 60 0.34 27.65 -10.77
CA LEU A 60 1.05 26.44 -10.34
C LEU A 60 0.09 25.35 -9.86
N ALA A 61 -0.96 25.72 -9.13
CA ALA A 61 -2.02 24.80 -8.70
C ALA A 61 -2.75 24.18 -9.90
N LYS A 62 -3.11 25.00 -10.90
CA LYS A 62 -3.74 24.51 -12.14
C LYS A 62 -2.81 23.56 -12.91
N LYS A 63 -1.52 23.90 -13.04
CA LYS A 63 -0.51 23.07 -13.72
C LYS A 63 -0.28 21.73 -13.03
N SER A 64 -0.27 21.72 -11.69
CA SER A 64 -0.10 20.52 -10.86
C SER A 64 -1.39 19.74 -10.59
N ARG A 65 -2.54 20.23 -11.08
CA ARG A 65 -3.88 19.68 -10.80
C ARG A 65 -4.21 19.62 -9.31
N MET A 66 -3.66 20.56 -8.55
CA MET A 66 -3.91 20.70 -7.11
C MET A 66 -4.97 21.77 -6.85
N LYS A 67 -5.69 21.62 -5.75
CA LYS A 67 -6.59 22.64 -5.21
C LYS A 67 -5.90 23.31 -4.01
N TYR A 68 -6.11 24.61 -3.86
CA TYR A 68 -5.62 25.37 -2.71
C TYR A 68 -6.78 26.17 -2.11
N GLN A 69 -6.68 26.47 -0.82
CA GLN A 69 -7.57 27.37 -0.11
C GLN A 69 -6.72 28.41 0.62
N VAL A 70 -7.17 29.66 0.58
CA VAL A 70 -6.59 30.72 1.41
C VAL A 70 -7.32 30.71 2.74
N THR A 71 -6.55 30.56 3.81
CA THR A 71 -7.04 30.64 5.18
C THR A 71 -6.26 31.75 5.85
N ASP A 72 -6.93 32.84 6.20
CA ASP A 72 -6.41 33.77 7.20
C ASP A 72 -6.81 33.23 8.59
N SER A 73 -6.03 33.56 9.61
CA SER A 73 -6.11 33.05 10.99
C SER A 73 -7.55 32.82 11.48
N VAL A 74 -7.77 31.73 12.24
CA VAL A 74 -9.05 31.49 12.96
C VAL A 74 -9.28 32.51 14.07
#